data_AF-A0A956LM25-F1
#
_entry.id   AF-A0A956LM25-F1
#
_cell.length_a   1.000
_cell.length_b   1.000
_cell.length_c   1.000
_cell.angle_alpha   90.00
_cell.angle_beta   90.00
_cell.angle_gamma   90.00
#
_symmetry.space_group_name_H-M   'P 1'
#
loop_
_entity.id
_entity.type
_entity.pdbx_description
1 polymer ?
#
loop_
_entity_poly.entity_id
_entity_poly.type
_entity_poly.pdbx_seq_one_letter_code
_entity_poly.pdbx_strand_id
1 'polypeptide(L)'
;MCGHRAHATQVHRRNRHPDPLAANRAALFRDWHARFGYDAREATQRRGRCPGEMKFMDISIKEAADLLEKSQRTVRHMAQTGRIPARRIGSRWLIKQADAEAIKVGKPPPSTLESDPEPPSESADPNPAVAAEAPQPRPQPRPVAAPRASFTVSFDSSLHHSRRKPNHTAETVRDLDSFTITAGILAEVAFLRHQGPCDVLLIGEIERALRGILEVLADGLQQSHPGAKIERFRLAQTRACGALTGLLHYNMVYAEPDLDPISDRIEKDLLPALRELIDAIEKRARWRGRAITAAEQAINRMFSQVRTMAGDGRLGDGLSTIHKSLNRALEAAL
;
A
#
# COMPACT_ATOMS: atom_id res chain seq x y z
N MET A 1 35.35 -41.46 -54.25
CA MET A 1 35.25 -39.99 -54.06
C MET A 1 33.92 -39.69 -53.38
N CYS A 2 33.92 -39.55 -52.06
CA CYS A 2 32.73 -39.33 -51.24
C CYS A 2 32.68 -37.85 -50.85
N GLY A 3 31.64 -37.13 -51.33
CA GLY A 3 31.39 -35.73 -50.97
C GLY A 3 30.24 -35.63 -49.99
N HIS A 4 30.53 -35.36 -48.72
CA HIS A 4 29.54 -34.96 -47.72
C HIS A 4 29.35 -33.43 -47.77
N ARG A 5 28.14 -32.98 -48.14
CA ARG A 5 27.71 -31.59 -48.01
C ARG A 5 26.95 -31.43 -46.68
N ALA A 6 27.55 -30.71 -45.75
CA ALA A 6 26.92 -30.27 -44.51
C ALA A 6 26.00 -29.06 -44.80
N HIS A 7 24.72 -29.17 -44.48
CA HIS A 7 23.77 -28.05 -44.48
C HIS A 7 23.81 -27.36 -43.12
N ALA A 8 24.38 -26.15 -43.07
CA ALA A 8 24.33 -25.27 -41.92
C ALA A 8 22.95 -24.59 -41.84
N THR A 9 22.15 -24.96 -40.86
CA THR A 9 20.91 -24.25 -40.49
C THR A 9 21.25 -22.93 -39.81
N GLN A 10 21.07 -21.84 -40.55
CA GLN A 10 21.27 -20.46 -40.11
C GLN A 10 20.10 -20.04 -39.22
N VAL A 11 20.29 -20.09 -37.90
CA VAL A 11 19.31 -19.61 -36.91
C VAL A 11 19.23 -18.08 -36.99
N HIS A 12 18.14 -17.57 -37.59
CA HIS A 12 17.79 -16.15 -37.54
C HIS A 12 17.48 -15.71 -36.11
N ARG A 13 18.48 -15.14 -35.42
CA ARG A 13 18.29 -14.30 -34.23
C ARG A 13 17.45 -13.09 -34.65
N ARG A 14 16.14 -13.15 -34.38
CA ARG A 14 15.27 -11.97 -34.44
C ARG A 14 15.74 -10.96 -33.40
N ASN A 15 16.37 -9.88 -33.87
CA ASN A 15 16.61 -8.66 -33.11
C ASN A 15 15.27 -8.13 -32.59
N ARG A 16 14.91 -8.45 -31.34
CA ARG A 16 13.84 -7.76 -30.63
C ARG A 16 14.38 -6.39 -30.24
N HIS A 17 13.98 -5.36 -30.99
CA HIS A 17 14.19 -3.99 -30.55
C HIS A 17 13.51 -3.81 -29.18
N PRO A 18 14.23 -3.31 -28.15
CA PRO A 18 13.63 -3.03 -26.86
C PRO A 18 12.51 -2.00 -27.02
N ASP A 19 11.38 -2.27 -26.39
CA ASP A 19 10.21 -1.38 -26.40
C ASP A 19 10.63 0.01 -25.87
N PRO A 20 10.56 1.08 -26.68
CA PRO A 20 10.98 2.42 -26.26
C PRO A 20 10.16 2.93 -25.06
N LEU A 21 8.94 2.40 -24.84
CA LEU A 21 8.13 2.74 -23.67
C LEU A 21 8.67 2.09 -22.39
N ALA A 22 9.24 0.89 -22.47
CA ALA A 22 9.87 0.24 -21.32
C ALA A 22 11.15 0.98 -20.90
N ALA A 23 11.93 1.47 -21.87
CA ALA A 23 13.12 2.27 -21.61
C ALA A 23 12.79 3.62 -20.95
N ASN A 24 11.72 4.30 -21.40
CA ASN A 24 11.28 5.56 -20.80
C ASN A 24 10.73 5.38 -19.39
N ARG A 25 9.99 4.30 -19.12
CA ARG A 25 9.51 3.97 -17.76
C ARG A 25 10.67 3.69 -16.81
N ALA A 26 11.68 2.93 -17.23
CA ALA A 26 12.88 2.68 -16.44
C ALA A 26 13.73 3.94 -16.21
N ALA A 27 13.69 4.92 -17.12
CA ALA A 27 14.34 6.22 -16.93
C ALA A 27 13.62 7.08 -15.88
N LEU A 28 12.29 7.21 -15.99
CA LEU A 28 11.47 7.92 -15.01
C LEU A 28 11.57 7.30 -13.61
N PHE A 29 11.65 5.97 -13.53
CA PHE A 29 11.84 5.25 -12.27
C PHE A 29 13.20 5.54 -11.61
N ARG A 30 14.26 5.62 -12.41
CA ARG A 30 15.61 5.96 -11.90
C ARG A 30 15.71 7.43 -11.46
N ASP A 31 15.10 8.34 -12.20
CA ASP A 31 15.04 9.77 -11.83
C ASP A 31 14.24 9.96 -10.54
N TRP A 32 13.14 9.23 -10.39
CA TRP A 32 12.35 9.19 -9.17
C TRP A 32 13.16 8.68 -7.97
N HIS A 33 13.81 7.52 -8.08
CA HIS A 33 14.67 6.99 -7.00
C HIS A 33 15.81 7.95 -6.62
N ALA A 34 16.41 8.63 -7.61
CA ALA A 34 17.47 9.61 -7.38
C ALA A 34 16.97 10.85 -6.62
N ARG A 35 15.75 11.32 -6.89
CA ARG A 35 15.14 12.47 -6.20
C ARG A 35 14.75 12.19 -4.75
N PHE A 36 14.37 10.96 -4.42
CA PHE A 36 13.91 10.59 -3.08
C PHE A 36 14.98 9.92 -2.21
N GLY A 37 16.25 9.95 -2.64
CA GLY A 37 17.37 9.45 -1.83
C GLY A 37 17.38 7.95 -1.62
N TYR A 38 16.81 7.17 -2.56
CA TYR A 38 16.86 5.72 -2.51
C TYR A 38 18.17 5.22 -3.13
N ASP A 39 19.03 4.61 -2.32
CA ASP A 39 20.31 4.07 -2.77
C ASP A 39 20.11 2.70 -3.47
N ALA A 40 19.90 2.72 -4.79
CA ALA A 40 19.66 1.53 -5.61
C ALA A 40 20.81 0.49 -5.58
N ARG A 41 21.96 0.85 -5.00
CA ARG A 41 23.13 -0.02 -4.86
C ARG A 41 22.95 -1.11 -3.80
N GLU A 42 22.18 -0.88 -2.73
CA GLU A 42 21.93 -1.92 -1.72
C GLU A 42 20.94 -3.00 -2.20
N ALA A 43 19.95 -2.62 -3.01
CA ALA A 43 18.93 -3.55 -3.51
C ALA A 43 19.48 -4.54 -4.56
N THR A 44 20.49 -4.14 -5.31
CA THR A 44 21.11 -5.00 -6.35
C THR A 44 22.12 -5.99 -5.76
N GLN A 45 22.73 -5.68 -4.61
CA GLN A 45 23.75 -6.53 -3.99
C GLN A 45 23.17 -7.79 -3.29
N ARG A 46 21.85 -7.82 -3.01
CA ARG A 46 21.15 -8.98 -2.42
C ARG A 46 20.57 -9.99 -3.43
N ARG A 47 20.73 -9.78 -4.75
CA ARG A 47 20.19 -10.67 -5.80
C ARG A 47 20.93 -11.99 -6.02
N GLY A 48 21.93 -12.32 -5.20
CA GLY A 48 22.73 -13.55 -5.35
C GLY A 48 22.22 -14.70 -4.48
N ARG A 49 21.63 -15.73 -5.12
CA ARG A 49 21.20 -17.04 -4.58
C ARG A 49 19.81 -17.14 -3.92
N CYS A 50 18.80 -17.35 -4.76
CA CYS A 50 17.75 -18.33 -4.48
C CYS A 50 17.73 -19.34 -5.64
N PRO A 51 17.94 -20.65 -5.41
CA PRO A 51 17.81 -21.66 -6.45
C PRO A 51 16.33 -22.04 -6.63
N GLY A 52 15.82 -21.93 -7.86
CA GLY A 52 14.65 -22.71 -8.28
C GLY A 52 13.28 -22.04 -8.24
N GLU A 53 13.16 -20.75 -8.58
CA GLU A 53 11.85 -20.18 -8.91
C GLU A 53 11.52 -20.53 -10.38
N MET A 54 10.89 -21.69 -10.59
CA MET A 54 10.27 -22.01 -11.89
C MET A 54 9.12 -21.02 -12.09
N LYS A 55 9.40 -19.91 -12.76
CA LYS A 55 8.39 -18.95 -13.19
C LYS A 55 7.32 -19.69 -13.97
N PHE A 56 6.12 -19.79 -13.39
CA PHE A 56 4.90 -20.15 -14.11
C PHE A 56 4.66 -19.05 -15.15
N MET A 57 5.17 -19.25 -16.36
CA MET A 57 4.97 -18.30 -17.45
C MET A 57 3.55 -18.50 -18.02
N ASP A 58 2.70 -17.51 -17.76
CA ASP A 58 1.43 -17.37 -18.47
C ASP A 58 1.72 -16.96 -19.91
N ILE A 59 1.25 -17.77 -20.85
CA ILE A 59 1.39 -17.57 -22.29
C ILE A 59 0.07 -17.09 -22.90
N SER A 60 0.18 -16.32 -23.98
CA SER A 60 -0.97 -15.84 -24.74
C SER A 60 -1.61 -16.97 -25.57
N ILE A 61 -2.88 -16.80 -26.01
CA ILE A 61 -3.54 -17.76 -26.94
C ILE A 61 -2.68 -18.04 -28.17
N LYS A 62 -1.96 -17.04 -28.69
CA LYS A 62 -1.14 -17.19 -29.89
C LYS A 62 0.04 -18.13 -29.64
N GLU A 63 0.75 -17.94 -28.54
CA GLU A 63 1.87 -18.81 -28.16
C GLU A 63 1.38 -20.22 -27.79
N ALA A 64 0.23 -20.33 -27.13
CA ALA A 64 -0.40 -21.62 -26.85
C ALA A 64 -0.83 -22.35 -28.13
N ALA A 65 -1.28 -21.61 -29.15
CA ALA A 65 -1.61 -22.16 -30.47
C ALA A 65 -0.37 -22.71 -31.19
N ASP A 66 0.74 -21.99 -31.13
CA ASP A 66 2.02 -22.43 -31.70
C ASP A 66 2.56 -23.67 -30.94
N LEU A 67 2.42 -23.72 -29.61
CA LEU A 67 2.85 -24.87 -28.80
C LEU A 67 2.01 -26.13 -29.03
N LEU A 68 0.68 -25.98 -29.08
CA LEU A 68 -0.27 -27.07 -29.28
C LEU A 68 -0.41 -27.50 -30.74
N GLU A 69 0.23 -26.78 -31.67
CA GLU A 69 0.11 -27.00 -33.12
C GLU A 69 -1.36 -26.95 -33.58
N LYS A 70 -2.13 -26.01 -33.02
CA LYS A 70 -3.57 -25.81 -33.29
C LYS A 70 -3.86 -24.38 -33.72
N SER A 71 -5.01 -24.15 -34.37
CA SER A 71 -5.43 -22.78 -34.69
C SER A 71 -5.77 -21.98 -33.42
N GLN A 72 -5.52 -20.66 -33.44
CA GLN A 72 -5.88 -19.76 -32.33
C GLN A 72 -7.38 -19.82 -31.99
N ARG A 73 -8.23 -20.03 -33.01
CA ARG A 73 -9.69 -20.18 -32.83
C ARG A 73 -10.01 -21.43 -32.01
N THR A 74 -9.35 -22.54 -32.31
CA THR A 74 -9.50 -23.81 -31.56
C THR A 74 -9.03 -23.65 -30.13
N VAL A 75 -7.86 -23.04 -29.89
CA VAL A 75 -7.35 -22.81 -28.52
C VAL A 75 -8.27 -21.90 -27.73
N ARG A 76 -8.80 -20.83 -28.34
CA ARG A 76 -9.80 -19.96 -27.70
C ARG A 76 -11.07 -20.75 -27.33
N HIS A 77 -11.57 -21.58 -28.23
CA HIS A 77 -12.74 -22.43 -27.96
C HIS A 77 -12.46 -23.44 -26.83
N MET A 78 -11.25 -24.02 -26.79
CA MET A 78 -10.84 -24.92 -25.71
C MET A 78 -10.78 -24.20 -24.35
N ALA A 79 -10.30 -22.96 -24.31
CA ALA A 79 -10.34 -22.14 -23.11
C ALA A 79 -11.78 -21.79 -22.68
N GLN A 80 -12.64 -21.44 -23.63
CA GLN A 80 -14.07 -21.15 -23.37
C GLN A 80 -14.85 -22.36 -22.86
N THR A 81 -14.52 -23.55 -23.36
CA THR A 81 -15.15 -24.82 -22.96
C THR A 81 -14.51 -25.47 -21.73
N GLY A 82 -13.51 -24.81 -21.10
CA GLY A 82 -12.84 -25.32 -19.91
C GLY A 82 -11.93 -26.53 -20.15
N ARG A 83 -11.64 -26.89 -21.41
CA ARG A 83 -10.72 -28.00 -21.73
C ARG A 83 -9.25 -27.67 -21.46
N ILE A 84 -8.91 -26.39 -21.41
CA ILE A 84 -7.61 -25.89 -20.97
C ILE A 84 -7.90 -24.91 -19.83
N PRO A 85 -7.28 -25.07 -18.65
CA PRO A 85 -7.37 -24.08 -17.59
C PRO A 85 -6.80 -22.75 -18.10
N ALA A 86 -7.65 -21.74 -18.21
CA ALA A 86 -7.30 -20.44 -18.74
C ALA A 86 -7.93 -19.34 -17.90
N ARG A 87 -7.18 -18.27 -17.64
CA ARG A 87 -7.66 -17.09 -16.91
C ARG A 87 -7.90 -15.96 -17.91
N ARG A 88 -9.07 -15.32 -17.81
CA ARG A 88 -9.39 -14.15 -18.62
C ARG A 88 -9.04 -12.88 -17.85
N ILE A 89 -8.13 -12.07 -18.41
CA ILE A 89 -7.78 -10.74 -17.89
C ILE A 89 -8.19 -9.71 -18.95
N GLY A 90 -9.30 -9.02 -18.69
CA GLY A 90 -9.95 -8.12 -19.65
C GLY A 90 -10.42 -8.83 -20.92
N SER A 91 -9.86 -8.43 -22.07
CA SER A 91 -10.17 -9.01 -23.39
C SER A 91 -9.23 -10.15 -23.79
N ARG A 92 -8.22 -10.46 -22.97
CA ARG A 92 -7.18 -11.45 -23.28
C ARG A 92 -7.33 -12.68 -22.41
N TRP A 93 -7.04 -13.84 -23.00
CA TRP A 93 -6.92 -15.10 -22.28
C TRP A 93 -5.45 -15.42 -22.06
N LEU A 94 -5.12 -15.78 -20.82
CA LEU A 94 -3.82 -16.24 -20.38
C LEU A 94 -3.92 -17.71 -19.98
N ILE A 95 -2.96 -18.51 -20.44
CA ILE A 95 -2.90 -19.95 -20.21
C ILE A 95 -1.54 -20.23 -19.57
N LYS A 96 -1.47 -21.06 -18.53
CA LYS A 96 -0.17 -21.45 -17.97
C LYS A 96 0.55 -22.36 -18.97
N GLN A 97 1.82 -22.09 -19.22
CA GLN A 97 2.61 -22.89 -20.17
C GLN A 97 2.61 -24.39 -19.82
N ALA A 98 2.71 -24.73 -18.53
CA ALA A 98 2.71 -26.11 -18.04
C ALA A 98 1.42 -26.88 -18.41
N ASP A 99 0.27 -26.19 -18.39
CA ASP A 99 -1.03 -26.82 -18.71
C ASP A 99 -1.17 -27.05 -20.22
N ALA A 100 -0.64 -26.13 -21.05
CA ALA A 100 -0.58 -26.32 -22.49
C ALA A 100 0.34 -27.49 -22.87
N GLU A 101 1.49 -27.62 -22.21
CA GLU A 101 2.43 -28.74 -22.42
C GLU A 101 1.85 -30.08 -21.96
N ALA A 102 1.15 -30.13 -20.82
CA ALA A 102 0.48 -31.34 -20.33
C ALA A 102 -0.51 -31.91 -21.36
N ILE A 103 -1.27 -31.02 -22.02
CA ILE A 103 -2.23 -31.39 -23.06
C ILE A 103 -1.53 -31.84 -24.35
N LYS A 104 -0.38 -31.26 -24.70
CA LYS A 104 0.44 -31.72 -25.84
C LYS A 104 0.91 -33.16 -25.64
N VAL A 105 1.30 -33.50 -24.41
CA VAL A 105 1.75 -34.86 -24.04
C VAL A 105 0.58 -35.85 -23.97
N GLY A 106 -0.67 -35.40 -24.14
CA GLY A 106 -1.85 -36.24 -24.06
C GLY A 106 -2.20 -36.65 -22.62
N LYS A 107 -1.61 -35.99 -21.63
CA LYS A 107 -1.97 -36.20 -20.23
C LYS A 107 -3.19 -35.33 -19.95
N PRO A 108 -4.36 -35.91 -19.60
CA PRO A 108 -5.51 -35.11 -19.23
C PRO A 108 -5.12 -34.21 -18.04
N PRO A 109 -5.50 -32.92 -18.05
CA PRO A 109 -5.20 -32.03 -16.93
C PRO A 109 -5.79 -32.64 -15.65
N PRO A 110 -5.12 -32.50 -14.49
CA PRO A 110 -5.71 -32.90 -13.22
C PRO A 110 -7.00 -32.11 -13.06
N SER A 111 -8.13 -32.79 -13.17
CA SER A 111 -9.47 -32.21 -13.14
C SER A 111 -9.68 -31.46 -11.82
N THR A 112 -9.47 -30.15 -11.82
CA THR A 112 -9.76 -29.26 -10.68
C THR A 112 -11.25 -28.92 -10.62
N LEU A 113 -12.09 -29.95 -10.64
CA LEU A 113 -13.54 -29.87 -10.44
C LEU A 113 -13.94 -30.81 -9.30
N GLU A 114 -13.49 -30.49 -8.08
CA GLU A 114 -14.33 -30.68 -6.90
C GLU A 114 -15.22 -29.44 -6.81
N SER A 115 -16.39 -29.53 -7.41
CA SER A 115 -17.53 -28.65 -7.16
C SER A 115 -18.71 -29.58 -6.88
N ASP A 116 -19.30 -29.38 -5.72
CA ASP A 116 -20.34 -30.20 -5.10
C ASP A 116 -21.54 -30.56 -6.01
N PRO A 117 -22.25 -31.67 -5.71
CA PRO A 117 -23.23 -32.29 -6.58
C PRO A 117 -24.57 -31.55 -6.60
N GLU A 118 -25.10 -31.43 -7.83
CA GLU A 118 -26.49 -31.10 -8.15
C GLU A 118 -27.45 -32.20 -7.61
N PRO A 119 -28.58 -31.86 -6.98
CA PRO A 119 -29.56 -32.85 -6.55
C PRO A 119 -30.45 -33.29 -7.74
N PRO A 120 -30.82 -34.57 -7.86
CA PRO A 120 -31.79 -34.99 -8.87
C PRO A 120 -33.22 -34.66 -8.44
N SER A 121 -33.98 -34.14 -9.38
CA SER A 121 -35.44 -34.00 -9.34
C SER A 121 -36.08 -35.10 -10.19
N GLU A 122 -37.34 -35.43 -9.88
CA GLU A 122 -38.28 -36.32 -10.62
C GLU A 122 -38.04 -37.85 -10.44
N SER A 123 -39.01 -38.73 -10.15
CA SER A 123 -40.48 -38.69 -10.21
C SER A 123 -41.10 -39.79 -9.32
N ALA A 124 -42.41 -39.70 -9.10
CA ALA A 124 -43.27 -40.47 -8.21
C ALA A 124 -43.44 -41.98 -8.52
N ASP A 125 -43.71 -42.77 -7.46
CA ASP A 125 -44.97 -43.53 -7.32
C ASP A 125 -45.19 -44.01 -5.86
N PRO A 126 -46.45 -44.16 -5.40
CA PRO A 126 -46.79 -44.56 -4.03
C PRO A 126 -47.08 -46.06 -3.93
N ASN A 127 -46.59 -46.73 -2.89
CA ASN A 127 -47.18 -48.01 -2.45
C ASN A 127 -47.04 -48.17 -0.93
N PRO A 128 -48.12 -48.47 -0.19
CA PRO A 128 -48.09 -48.51 1.27
C PRO A 128 -47.87 -49.94 1.81
N ALA A 129 -47.47 -50.00 3.09
CA ALA A 129 -47.57 -51.14 4.01
C ALA A 129 -46.52 -52.26 3.75
N VAL A 130 -45.85 -52.93 4.69
CA VAL A 130 -45.85 -53.15 6.15
C VAL A 130 -44.39 -53.61 6.39
N ALA A 131 -43.63 -53.22 7.41
CA ALA A 131 -43.59 -53.90 8.71
C ALA A 131 -42.43 -53.32 9.53
N ALA A 132 -42.64 -53.34 10.84
CA ALA A 132 -41.78 -52.82 11.88
C ALA A 132 -40.40 -53.52 11.96
N GLU A 133 -39.35 -52.72 12.08
CA GLU A 133 -38.10 -53.16 12.71
C GLU A 133 -37.52 -52.02 13.57
N ALA A 134 -37.06 -52.40 14.76
CA ALA A 134 -36.73 -51.56 15.90
C ALA A 134 -35.46 -50.70 15.69
N PRO A 135 -35.27 -49.62 16.49
CA PRO A 135 -34.36 -48.54 16.14
C PRO A 135 -32.89 -48.89 16.46
N GLN A 136 -32.04 -48.88 15.44
CA GLN A 136 -30.58 -48.80 15.63
C GLN A 136 -30.15 -47.36 15.98
N PRO A 137 -29.26 -47.16 16.98
CA PRO A 137 -28.71 -45.85 17.28
C PRO A 137 -27.79 -45.40 16.15
N ARG A 138 -28.19 -44.31 15.47
CA ARG A 138 -27.36 -43.66 14.44
C ARG A 138 -26.02 -43.21 15.05
N PRO A 139 -24.88 -43.44 14.39
CA PRO A 139 -23.65 -42.77 14.75
C PRO A 139 -23.84 -41.25 14.58
N GLN A 140 -23.62 -40.51 15.66
CA GLN A 140 -23.72 -39.05 15.63
C GLN A 140 -22.74 -38.49 14.60
N PRO A 141 -23.18 -37.60 13.68
CA PRO A 141 -22.27 -36.89 12.81
C PRO A 141 -21.32 -36.05 13.68
N ARG A 142 -20.01 -36.23 13.46
CA ARG A 142 -18.99 -35.36 14.06
C ARG A 142 -19.35 -33.91 13.73
N PRO A 143 -19.25 -32.98 14.70
CA PRO A 143 -19.47 -31.56 14.42
C PRO A 143 -18.49 -31.14 13.33
N VAL A 144 -19.05 -30.82 12.16
CA VAL A 144 -18.33 -30.17 11.07
C VAL A 144 -17.75 -28.90 11.65
N ALA A 145 -16.42 -28.83 11.72
CA ALA A 145 -15.70 -27.66 12.19
C ALA A 145 -16.24 -26.44 11.43
N ALA A 146 -16.80 -25.50 12.17
CA ALA A 146 -17.32 -24.26 11.62
C ALA A 146 -16.26 -23.63 10.69
N PRO A 147 -16.65 -23.08 9.53
CA PRO A 147 -15.73 -22.35 8.68
C PRO A 147 -15.08 -21.28 9.56
N ARG A 148 -13.75 -21.31 9.65
CA ARG A 148 -12.96 -20.33 10.39
C ARG A 148 -13.39 -18.96 9.88
N ALA A 149 -14.08 -18.22 10.74
CA ALA A 149 -14.47 -16.85 10.47
C ALA A 149 -13.22 -16.12 9.98
N SER A 150 -13.27 -15.60 8.75
CA SER A 150 -12.34 -14.61 8.27
C SER A 150 -12.32 -13.51 9.33
N PHE A 151 -11.19 -13.38 10.02
CA PHE A 151 -10.96 -12.36 11.03
C PHE A 151 -10.81 -11.02 10.30
N THR A 152 -11.94 -10.47 9.85
CA THR A 152 -12.04 -9.08 9.48
C THR A 152 -12.03 -8.30 10.79
N VAL A 153 -10.87 -7.84 11.21
CA VAL A 153 -10.81 -6.75 12.18
C VAL A 153 -11.33 -5.52 11.47
N SER A 154 -12.65 -5.36 11.48
CA SER A 154 -13.23 -4.03 11.32
C SER A 154 -12.82 -3.25 12.56
N PHE A 155 -11.67 -2.58 12.49
CA PHE A 155 -11.45 -1.38 13.27
C PHE A 155 -12.50 -0.40 12.79
N ASP A 156 -13.64 -0.38 13.47
CA ASP A 156 -14.74 0.51 13.24
C ASP A 156 -14.23 1.95 13.49
N SER A 157 -13.60 2.51 12.45
CA SER A 157 -12.98 3.83 12.43
C SER A 157 -14.03 4.94 12.57
N SER A 158 -15.30 4.56 12.48
CA SER A 158 -16.48 5.39 12.66
C SER A 158 -16.69 5.87 14.12
N LEU A 159 -16.02 5.26 15.12
CA LEU A 159 -16.19 5.63 16.54
C LEU A 159 -15.13 6.61 17.10
N HIS A 160 -14.14 7.02 16.32
CA HIS A 160 -13.08 7.94 16.80
C HIS A 160 -13.11 9.34 16.21
N HIS A 161 -14.10 9.70 15.39
CA HIS A 161 -14.48 11.11 15.18
C HIS A 161 -15.20 11.70 16.41
N SER A 162 -14.73 11.32 17.60
CA SER A 162 -15.08 11.94 18.87
C SER A 162 -14.64 13.38 18.79
N ARG A 163 -15.56 14.21 18.30
CA ARG A 163 -15.76 15.65 18.45
C ARG A 163 -14.75 16.29 19.42
N ARG A 164 -13.48 16.33 19.01
CA ARG A 164 -12.42 16.90 19.83
C ARG A 164 -12.73 18.37 19.97
N LYS A 165 -12.75 18.85 21.21
CA LYS A 165 -12.91 20.28 21.47
C LYS A 165 -11.85 21.02 20.64
N PRO A 166 -12.21 22.13 19.95
CA PRO A 166 -11.39 22.77 18.91
C PRO A 166 -10.02 23.29 19.35
N ASN A 167 -9.62 23.09 20.61
CA ASN A 167 -8.38 23.60 21.20
C ASN A 167 -7.51 22.51 21.84
N HIS A 168 -7.85 21.22 21.76
CA HIS A 168 -6.94 20.18 22.27
C HIS A 168 -5.74 20.01 21.33
N THR A 169 -4.58 20.37 21.83
CA THR A 169 -3.30 20.03 21.21
C THR A 169 -3.06 18.56 21.42
N ALA A 170 -2.84 17.80 20.35
CA ALA A 170 -2.44 16.40 20.48
C ALA A 170 -1.19 16.31 21.35
N GLU A 171 -1.34 15.76 22.56
CA GLU A 171 -0.25 15.58 23.52
C GLU A 171 0.50 14.28 23.25
N THR A 172 -0.19 13.28 22.68
CA THR A 172 0.40 11.98 22.37
C THR A 172 0.37 11.67 20.88
N VAL A 173 1.27 10.78 20.43
CA VAL A 173 1.31 10.34 19.02
C VAL A 173 0.02 9.60 18.62
N ARG A 174 -0.59 8.89 19.56
CA ARG A 174 -1.84 8.16 19.36
C ARG A 174 -3.04 9.07 19.12
N ASP A 175 -2.92 10.35 19.47
CA ASP A 175 -3.93 11.35 19.26
C ASP A 175 -3.95 11.89 17.82
N LEU A 176 -2.99 11.52 16.98
CA LEU A 176 -2.97 11.94 15.58
C LEU A 176 -3.75 10.96 14.72
N ASP A 177 -4.76 11.45 14.00
CA ASP A 177 -5.51 10.64 13.03
C ASP A 177 -4.59 10.08 11.93
N SER A 178 -3.59 10.87 11.50
CA SER A 178 -2.58 10.39 10.56
C SER A 178 -1.77 9.20 11.09
N PHE A 179 -1.53 9.12 12.40
CA PHE A 179 -0.85 7.99 13.02
C PHE A 179 -1.73 6.74 13.04
N THR A 180 -3.00 6.88 13.46
CA THR A 180 -3.94 5.74 13.53
C THR A 180 -4.23 5.17 12.14
N ILE A 181 -4.44 6.04 11.13
CA ILE A 181 -4.61 5.65 9.74
C ILE A 181 -3.36 4.91 9.22
N THR A 182 -2.17 5.49 9.40
CA THR A 182 -0.92 4.86 8.93
C THR A 182 -0.66 3.51 9.60
N ALA A 183 -0.94 3.39 10.91
CA ALA A 183 -0.78 2.13 11.65
C ALA A 183 -1.76 1.05 11.15
N GLY A 184 -3.01 1.43 10.85
CA GLY A 184 -3.99 0.53 10.26
C GLY A 184 -3.57 0.02 8.88
N ILE A 185 -3.10 0.93 8.01
CA ILE A 185 -2.58 0.57 6.69
C ILE A 185 -1.36 -0.35 6.81
N LEU A 186 -0.44 -0.06 7.74
CA LEU A 186 0.74 -0.89 7.96
C LEU A 186 0.37 -2.32 8.40
N ALA A 187 -0.67 -2.48 9.23
CA ALA A 187 -1.17 -3.79 9.63
C ALA A 187 -1.73 -4.58 8.43
N GLU A 188 -2.45 -3.93 7.53
CA GLU A 188 -2.97 -4.55 6.30
C GLU A 188 -1.85 -4.96 5.33
N VAL A 189 -0.87 -4.08 5.11
CA VAL A 189 0.31 -4.40 4.29
C VAL A 189 1.10 -5.58 4.90
N ALA A 190 1.28 -5.59 6.22
CA ALA A 190 1.92 -6.70 6.91
C ALA A 190 1.12 -7.99 6.75
N PHE A 191 -0.21 -7.95 6.84
CA PHE A 191 -1.07 -9.11 6.62
C PHE A 191 -0.93 -9.67 5.20
N LEU A 192 -0.97 -8.81 4.18
CA LEU A 192 -0.79 -9.20 2.78
C LEU A 192 0.58 -9.86 2.53
N ARG A 193 1.62 -9.39 3.22
CA ARG A 193 2.97 -10.00 3.18
C ARG A 193 2.99 -11.44 3.71
N HIS A 194 2.14 -11.77 4.69
CA HIS A 194 2.08 -13.13 5.24
C HIS A 194 1.22 -14.07 4.37
N GLN A 195 0.29 -13.53 3.57
CA GLN A 195 -0.72 -14.34 2.87
C GLN A 195 -0.31 -14.85 1.48
N GLY A 196 0.69 -14.28 0.81
CA GLY A 196 0.88 -14.59 -0.62
C GLY A 196 2.31 -14.57 -1.15
N PRO A 197 2.52 -15.11 -2.37
CA PRO A 197 3.77 -15.06 -3.12
C PRO A 197 3.98 -13.68 -3.75
N CYS A 198 3.62 -12.62 -3.03
CA CYS A 198 3.81 -11.25 -3.50
C CYS A 198 5.30 -10.96 -3.59
N ASP A 199 5.70 -10.09 -4.52
CA ASP A 199 7.08 -9.62 -4.61
C ASP A 199 7.47 -8.94 -3.28
N VAL A 200 8.19 -9.69 -2.44
CA VAL A 200 8.54 -9.32 -1.07
C VAL A 200 9.32 -8.01 -1.03
N LEU A 201 9.98 -7.65 -2.14
CA LEU A 201 10.78 -6.43 -2.24
C LEU A 201 9.90 -5.19 -2.30
N LEU A 202 8.91 -5.14 -3.21
CA LEU A 202 8.06 -3.95 -3.38
C LEU A 202 7.15 -3.71 -2.18
N ILE A 203 6.51 -4.78 -1.68
CA ILE A 203 5.71 -4.69 -0.45
C ILE A 203 6.59 -4.27 0.73
N GLY A 204 7.83 -4.77 0.81
CA GLY A 204 8.79 -4.38 1.84
C GLY A 204 9.22 -2.90 1.74
N GLU A 205 9.31 -2.33 0.53
CA GLU A 205 9.57 -0.90 0.32
C GLU A 205 8.39 -0.03 0.75
N ILE A 206 7.17 -0.42 0.42
CA ILE A 206 5.95 0.25 0.87
C ILE A 206 5.86 0.21 2.40
N GLU A 207 6.06 -0.97 3.00
CA GLU A 207 6.08 -1.15 4.45
C GLU A 207 7.13 -0.24 5.12
N ARG A 208 8.34 -0.17 4.57
CA ARG A 208 9.41 0.70 5.06
C ARG A 208 9.05 2.17 4.96
N ALA A 209 8.43 2.60 3.85
CA ALA A 209 7.97 3.97 3.68
C ALA A 209 6.90 4.34 4.72
N LEU A 210 5.92 3.46 4.95
CA LEU A 210 4.88 3.65 5.96
C LEU A 210 5.43 3.70 7.39
N ARG A 211 6.38 2.82 7.75
CA ARG A 211 7.09 2.91 9.04
C ARG A 211 7.84 4.24 9.19
N GLY A 212 8.49 4.67 8.11
CA GLY A 212 9.16 5.97 8.07
C GLY A 212 8.21 7.15 8.28
N ILE A 213 6.93 7.05 7.92
CA ILE A 213 5.93 8.07 8.24
C ILE A 213 5.70 8.12 9.76
N LEU A 214 5.50 6.96 10.40
CA LEU A 214 5.27 6.88 11.86
C LEU A 214 6.44 7.45 12.66
N GLU A 215 7.67 7.15 12.25
CA GLU A 215 8.89 7.71 12.86
C GLU A 215 8.93 9.23 12.75
N VAL A 216 8.69 9.77 11.55
CA VAL A 216 8.70 11.22 11.31
C VAL A 216 7.55 11.92 12.06
N LEU A 217 6.39 11.27 12.19
CA LEU A 217 5.28 11.79 12.99
C LEU A 217 5.65 11.86 14.48
N ALA A 218 6.27 10.81 15.02
CA ALA A 218 6.75 10.78 16.40
C ALA A 218 7.83 11.84 16.64
N ASP A 219 8.82 11.95 15.75
CA ASP A 219 9.87 12.98 15.80
C ASP A 219 9.27 14.39 15.75
N GLY A 220 8.31 14.62 14.86
CA GLY A 220 7.64 15.91 14.69
C GLY A 220 6.88 16.34 15.94
N LEU A 221 6.29 15.39 16.68
CA LEU A 221 5.62 15.69 17.94
C LEU A 221 6.59 16.07 19.06
N GLN A 222 7.80 15.53 19.07
CA GLN A 222 8.84 15.86 20.05
C GLN A 222 9.49 17.23 19.79
N GLN A 223 9.31 17.83 18.60
CA GLN A 223 9.85 19.16 18.30
C GLN A 223 9.10 20.26 19.06
N SER A 224 9.84 21.06 19.82
CA SER A 224 9.32 22.25 20.50
C SER A 224 8.98 23.39 19.52
N HIS A 225 9.84 23.60 18.51
CA HIS A 225 9.67 24.71 17.57
C HIS A 225 8.63 24.39 16.48
N PRO A 226 7.61 25.26 16.28
CA PRO A 226 6.53 24.98 15.33
C PRO A 226 7.02 24.86 13.89
N GLY A 227 8.05 25.61 13.50
CA GLY A 227 8.65 25.52 12.16
C GLY A 227 9.29 24.16 11.90
N ALA A 228 10.04 23.62 12.87
CA ALA A 228 10.67 22.30 12.73
C ALA A 228 9.61 21.19 12.68
N LYS A 229 8.53 21.35 13.46
CA LYS A 229 7.37 20.46 13.45
C LYS A 229 6.64 20.43 12.11
N ILE A 230 6.42 21.59 11.49
CA ILE A 230 5.82 21.70 10.14
C ILE A 230 6.69 20.97 9.10
N GLU A 231 8.00 21.21 9.10
CA GLU A 231 8.91 20.56 8.15
C GLU A 231 8.93 19.03 8.31
N ARG A 232 8.88 18.51 9.54
CA ARG A 232 8.73 17.07 9.79
C ARG A 232 7.41 16.55 9.24
N PHE A 233 6.29 17.23 9.45
CA PHE A 233 5.01 16.75 8.91
C PHE A 233 4.91 16.85 7.37
N ARG A 234 5.57 17.82 6.73
CA ARG A 234 5.74 17.85 5.26
C ARG A 234 6.59 16.71 4.74
N LEU A 235 7.64 16.32 5.48
CA LEU A 235 8.43 15.13 5.17
C LEU A 235 7.57 13.86 5.28
N ALA A 236 6.72 13.75 6.31
CA ALA A 236 5.77 12.63 6.44
C ALA A 236 4.79 12.59 5.25
N GLN A 237 4.24 13.73 4.83
CA GLN A 237 3.39 13.84 3.64
C GLN A 237 4.11 13.40 2.36
N THR A 238 5.38 13.80 2.20
CA THR A 238 6.20 13.38 1.05
C THR A 238 6.42 11.87 1.04
N ARG A 239 6.68 11.27 2.20
CA ARG A 239 6.78 9.81 2.36
C ARG A 239 5.46 9.09 2.07
N ALA A 240 4.33 9.67 2.46
CA ALA A 240 2.99 9.14 2.13
C ALA A 240 2.75 9.14 0.62
N CYS A 241 3.07 10.24 -0.09
CA CYS A 241 2.99 10.29 -1.55
C CYS A 241 3.93 9.27 -2.22
N GLY A 242 5.13 9.06 -1.66
CA GLY A 242 6.06 8.03 -2.12
C GLY A 242 5.49 6.61 -1.96
N ALA A 243 4.88 6.31 -0.82
CA ALA A 243 4.20 5.03 -0.58
C ALA A 243 3.02 4.80 -1.54
N LEU A 244 2.18 5.83 -1.75
CA LEU A 244 1.08 5.80 -2.72
C LEU A 244 1.58 5.51 -4.13
N THR A 245 2.67 6.16 -4.55
CA THR A 245 3.27 5.94 -5.86
C THR A 245 3.79 4.51 -6.00
N GLY A 246 4.40 3.96 -4.95
CA GLY A 246 4.84 2.56 -4.90
C GLY A 246 3.68 1.57 -5.03
N LEU A 247 2.56 1.83 -4.37
CA LEU A 247 1.34 1.01 -4.45
C LEU A 247 0.71 1.04 -5.85
N LEU A 248 0.56 2.23 -6.43
CA LEU A 248 0.04 2.37 -7.80
C LEU A 248 0.96 1.66 -8.81
N HIS A 249 2.28 1.76 -8.64
CA HIS A 249 3.22 1.01 -9.45
C HIS A 249 3.06 -0.50 -9.28
N TYR A 250 2.88 -0.97 -8.05
CA TYR A 250 2.61 -2.38 -7.77
C TYR A 250 1.35 -2.86 -8.51
N ASN A 251 0.21 -2.17 -8.39
CA ASN A 251 -1.04 -2.54 -9.06
C ASN A 251 -0.95 -2.48 -10.58
N MET A 252 -0.09 -1.62 -11.14
CA MET A 252 0.18 -1.59 -12.57
C MET A 252 1.00 -2.80 -13.07
N VAL A 253 1.90 -3.33 -12.24
CA VAL A 253 2.80 -4.44 -12.61
C VAL A 253 2.19 -5.80 -12.27
N TYR A 254 1.50 -5.88 -11.14
CA TYR A 254 0.90 -7.08 -10.58
C TYR A 254 -0.62 -6.92 -10.51
N ALA A 255 -1.36 -7.87 -11.06
CA ALA A 255 -2.83 -7.85 -11.03
C ALA A 255 -3.41 -8.36 -9.71
N GLU A 256 -2.64 -9.11 -8.92
CA GLU A 256 -3.04 -9.64 -7.61
C GLU A 256 -1.86 -9.59 -6.64
N PRO A 257 -2.09 -9.29 -5.34
CA PRO A 257 -3.35 -8.82 -4.76
C PRO A 257 -3.69 -7.39 -5.20
N ASP A 258 -4.99 -7.08 -5.22
CA ASP A 258 -5.48 -5.72 -5.46
C ASP A 258 -5.19 -4.84 -4.25
N LEU A 259 -4.32 -3.84 -4.43
CA LEU A 259 -3.96 -2.85 -3.40
C LEU A 259 -4.69 -1.51 -3.58
N ASP A 260 -5.68 -1.43 -4.47
CA ASP A 260 -6.48 -0.21 -4.67
C ASP A 260 -7.14 0.26 -3.35
N PRO A 261 -7.69 -0.61 -2.48
CA PRO A 261 -8.25 -0.17 -1.21
C PRO A 261 -7.22 0.53 -0.29
N ILE A 262 -5.97 0.06 -0.31
CA ILE A 262 -4.89 0.67 0.48
C ILE A 262 -4.49 2.02 -0.12
N SER A 263 -4.39 2.08 -1.46
CA SER A 263 -4.09 3.31 -2.19
C SER A 263 -5.14 4.38 -1.93
N ASP A 264 -6.42 4.01 -1.98
CA ASP A 264 -7.56 4.86 -1.69
C ASP A 264 -7.51 5.45 -0.28
N ARG A 265 -7.16 4.66 0.74
CA ARG A 265 -7.03 5.15 2.11
C ARG A 265 -5.86 6.10 2.30
N ILE A 266 -4.74 5.87 1.62
CA ILE A 266 -3.63 6.83 1.65
C ILE A 266 -4.07 8.16 1.02
N GLU A 267 -4.73 8.11 -0.12
CA GLU A 267 -5.15 9.30 -0.86
C GLU A 267 -6.27 10.08 -0.16
N LYS A 268 -7.33 9.38 0.27
CA LYS A 268 -8.57 10.00 0.77
C LYS A 268 -8.55 10.27 2.27
N ASP A 269 -7.76 9.51 3.05
CA ASP A 269 -7.75 9.65 4.51
C ASP A 269 -6.40 10.20 5.00
N LEU A 270 -5.29 9.55 4.66
CA LEU A 270 -3.98 9.89 5.24
C LEU A 270 -3.47 11.26 4.76
N LEU A 271 -3.50 11.53 3.46
CA LEU A 271 -3.00 12.79 2.90
C LEU A 271 -3.81 14.01 3.39
N PRO A 272 -5.15 13.98 3.42
CA PRO A 272 -5.96 15.03 4.04
C PRO A 272 -5.68 15.19 5.54
N ALA A 273 -5.58 14.10 6.31
CA ALA A 273 -5.28 14.17 7.74
C ALA A 273 -3.91 14.84 8.01
N LEU A 274 -2.88 14.53 7.21
CA LEU A 274 -1.58 15.19 7.29
C LEU A 274 -1.65 16.67 6.93
N ARG A 275 -2.43 17.03 5.91
CA ARG A 275 -2.63 18.42 5.49
C ARG A 275 -3.34 19.24 6.56
N GLU A 276 -4.42 18.73 7.12
CA GLU A 276 -5.15 19.38 8.21
C GLU A 276 -4.26 19.60 9.44
N LEU A 277 -3.42 18.61 9.78
CA LEU A 277 -2.44 18.73 10.85
C LEU A 277 -1.43 19.87 10.59
N ILE A 278 -0.89 19.95 9.38
CA ILE A 278 0.05 21.01 8.97
C ILE A 278 -0.65 22.38 9.05
N ASP A 279 -1.84 22.52 8.48
CA ASP A 279 -2.61 23.75 8.45
C ASP A 279 -2.97 24.24 9.87
N ALA A 280 -3.34 23.32 10.76
CA ALA A 280 -3.62 23.62 12.16
C ALA A 280 -2.39 24.19 12.89
N ILE A 281 -1.21 23.62 12.65
CA ILE A 281 0.05 24.06 13.27
C ILE A 281 0.50 25.40 12.70
N GLU A 282 0.41 25.57 11.38
CA GLU A 282 0.69 26.85 10.73
C GLU A 282 -0.23 27.95 11.25
N LYS A 283 -1.53 27.68 11.33
CA LYS A 283 -2.50 28.62 11.90
C LYS A 283 -2.12 29.01 13.32
N ARG A 284 -1.76 28.04 14.17
CA ARG A 284 -1.34 28.29 15.54
C ARG A 284 -0.05 29.10 15.61
N ALA A 285 0.93 28.80 14.77
CA ALA A 285 2.18 29.55 14.66
C ALA A 285 1.91 31.02 14.26
N ARG A 286 1.01 31.25 13.29
CA ARG A 286 0.58 32.59 12.88
C ARG A 286 -0.16 33.34 13.99
N TRP A 287 -1.01 32.66 14.76
CA TRP A 287 -1.68 33.26 15.93
C TRP A 287 -0.69 33.65 17.03
N ARG A 288 0.28 32.77 17.32
CA ARG A 288 1.35 33.05 18.29
C ARG A 288 2.19 34.25 17.86
N GLY A 289 2.63 34.29 16.60
CA GLY A 289 3.38 35.44 16.06
C GLY A 289 2.60 36.75 16.21
N ARG A 290 1.30 36.76 15.87
CA ARG A 290 0.45 37.95 16.05
C ARG A 290 0.30 38.37 17.52
N ALA A 291 0.13 37.41 18.42
CA ALA A 291 0.02 37.70 19.86
C ALA A 291 1.31 38.30 20.41
N ILE A 292 2.47 37.80 19.99
CA ILE A 292 3.79 38.32 20.35
C ILE A 292 3.95 39.75 19.85
N THR A 293 3.69 39.99 18.55
CA THR A 293 3.79 41.34 18.00
C THR A 293 2.83 42.32 18.68
N ALA A 294 1.62 41.87 19.05
CA ALA A 294 0.67 42.71 19.80
C ALA A 294 1.19 43.02 21.22
N ALA A 295 1.79 42.04 21.90
CA ALA A 295 2.39 42.22 23.21
C ALA A 295 3.59 43.19 23.15
N GLU A 296 4.49 43.02 22.18
CA GLU A 296 5.63 43.92 21.93
C GLU A 296 5.15 45.36 21.68
N GLN A 297 4.10 45.54 20.86
CA GLN A 297 3.51 46.85 20.62
C GLN A 297 2.93 47.47 21.89
N ALA A 298 2.21 46.69 22.71
CA ALA A 298 1.66 47.16 23.98
C ALA A 298 2.76 47.57 24.95
N ILE A 299 3.81 46.75 25.07
CA ILE A 299 4.99 47.01 25.89
C ILE A 299 5.69 48.29 25.43
N ASN A 300 5.91 48.46 24.12
CA ASN A 300 6.53 49.66 23.56
C ASN A 300 5.70 50.93 23.81
N ARG A 301 4.36 50.83 23.76
CA ARG A 301 3.47 51.94 24.13
C ARG A 301 3.54 52.28 25.62
N MET A 302 3.61 51.28 26.49
CA MET A 302 3.77 51.53 27.93
C MET A 302 5.13 52.18 28.21
N PHE A 303 6.21 51.70 27.61
CA PHE A 303 7.54 52.30 27.77
C PHE A 303 7.60 53.73 27.24
N SER A 304 6.97 54.03 26.10
CA SER A 304 6.92 55.40 25.59
C SER A 304 6.13 56.32 26.52
N GLN A 305 5.00 55.87 27.07
CA GLN A 305 4.22 56.62 28.06
C GLN A 305 5.00 56.87 29.34
N VAL A 306 5.61 55.84 29.94
CA VAL A 306 6.43 55.98 31.14
C VAL A 306 7.59 56.94 30.91
N ARG A 307 8.24 56.86 29.75
CA ARG A 307 9.32 57.79 29.37
C ARG A 307 8.84 59.24 29.31
N THR A 308 7.66 59.50 28.76
CA THR A 308 7.08 60.86 28.73
C THR A 308 6.71 61.38 30.13
N MET A 309 6.28 60.51 31.05
CA MET A 309 5.88 60.92 32.40
C MET A 309 7.06 61.08 33.36
N ALA A 310 8.11 60.27 33.21
CA ALA A 310 9.24 60.19 34.14
C ALA A 310 10.33 61.24 33.92
N GLY A 311 10.42 61.83 32.72
CA GLY A 311 11.60 62.58 32.29
C GLY A 311 12.80 61.66 32.01
N ASP A 312 13.64 62.06 31.05
CA ASP A 312 14.68 61.19 30.45
C ASP A 312 15.80 60.72 31.42
N GLY A 313 15.89 61.27 32.63
CA GLY A 313 17.15 61.26 33.39
C GLY A 313 17.44 60.07 34.30
N ARG A 314 16.45 59.29 34.77
CA ARG A 314 16.71 58.31 35.87
C ARG A 314 16.05 56.94 35.76
N LEU A 315 15.09 56.72 34.86
CA LEU A 315 14.34 55.45 34.77
C LEU A 315 14.81 54.49 33.66
N GLY A 316 15.77 54.90 32.81
CA GLY A 316 16.22 54.13 31.65
C GLY A 316 16.77 52.74 31.98
N ASP A 317 17.59 52.63 33.03
CA ASP A 317 18.29 51.38 33.35
C ASP A 317 17.36 50.30 33.94
N GLY A 318 16.40 50.71 34.79
CA GLY A 318 15.39 49.82 35.34
C GLY A 318 14.43 49.29 34.27
N LEU A 319 14.00 50.17 33.36
CA LEU A 319 13.10 49.83 32.26
C LEU A 319 13.77 48.87 31.24
N SER A 320 15.05 49.07 30.94
CA SER A 320 15.84 48.15 30.10
C SER A 320 15.92 46.75 30.70
N THR A 321 16.08 46.65 32.03
CA THR A 321 16.16 45.36 32.73
C THR A 321 14.82 44.62 32.72
N ILE A 322 13.71 45.35 32.94
CA ILE A 322 12.35 44.79 32.82
C ILE A 322 12.07 44.33 31.40
N HIS A 323 12.43 45.13 30.38
CA HIS A 323 12.26 44.77 28.98
C HIS A 323 13.00 43.47 28.63
N LYS A 324 14.26 43.32 29.07
CA LYS A 324 15.03 42.08 28.89
C LYS A 324 14.39 40.89 29.61
N SER A 325 13.83 41.10 30.81
CA SER A 325 13.15 40.02 31.55
C SER A 325 11.84 39.59 30.88
N LEU A 326 11.08 40.54 30.32
CA LEU A 326 9.85 40.29 29.59
C LEU A 326 10.13 39.56 28.27
N ASN A 327 11.16 39.98 27.53
CA ASN A 327 11.58 39.27 26.32
C ASN A 327 12.05 37.85 26.64
N ARG A 328 12.82 37.64 27.72
CA ARG A 328 13.17 36.28 28.16
C ARG A 328 11.97 35.45 28.59
N ALA A 329 11.00 36.04 29.26
CA ALA A 329 9.77 35.33 29.66
C ALA A 329 8.92 34.98 28.43
N LEU A 330 8.88 35.86 27.43
CA LEU A 330 8.24 35.60 26.13
C LEU A 330 8.97 34.50 25.34
N GLU A 331 10.31 34.51 25.32
CA GLU A 331 11.15 33.48 24.73
C GLU A 331 11.03 32.13 25.45
N ALA A 332 10.83 32.12 26.77
CA ALA A 332 10.64 30.91 27.56
C ALA A 332 9.22 30.34 27.50
N ALA A 333 8.22 31.18 27.19
CA ALA A 333 6.84 30.76 26.97
C ALA A 333 6.59 30.26 25.53
N LEU A 334 7.57 30.43 24.64
CA LEU A 334 7.61 29.98 23.24
C LEU A 334 8.02 28.52 23.12
#